data_AF-A0A7K2LW65-F1
#
_entry.id   AF-A0A7K2LW65-F1
#
_cell.length_a   1.000
_cell.length_b   1.000
_cell.length_c   1.000
_cell.angle_alpha   90.00
_cell.angle_beta   90.00
_cell.angle_gamma   90.00
#
_symmetry.space_group_name_H-M   'P 1'
#
loop_
_entity.id
_entity.type
_entity.pdbx_description
1 polymer ?
#
loop_
_entity_poly.entity_id
_entity_poly.type
_entity_poly.pdbx_seq_one_letter_code
_entity_poly.pdbx_strand_id
1 'polypeptide(L)'
;PYEAWTSPERVQAPPGAVWERAVAVLRREPPAYEGCFLHRDYHPGNVLFTGDGAEPRIGGVVDWVETSWGPADLDVAHCSTALALLHGPEHGLGFRARYEALGGRPLADGPGHLYWRLLDALHYCPDAAKLAGPWRELGRADLTAQVLADRLEAYVTGLLERYGG
;
A
#
# COMPACT_ATOMS: atom_id res chain seq x y z
N PRO A 1 -17.56 -9.00 -2.17
CA PRO A 1 -17.24 -7.81 -1.32
C PRO A 1 -15.80 -7.94 -0.84
N TYR A 2 -15.11 -6.85 -0.51
CA TYR A 2 -13.73 -6.93 -0.03
C TYR A 2 -13.67 -7.61 1.35
N GLU A 3 -12.53 -8.25 1.62
CA GLU A 3 -12.13 -8.69 2.95
C GLU A 3 -10.83 -8.00 3.35
N ALA A 4 -10.72 -7.61 4.62
CA ALA A 4 -9.52 -7.00 5.15
C ALA A 4 -8.43 -8.07 5.37
N TRP A 5 -7.23 -7.84 4.83
CA TRP A 5 -6.09 -8.75 4.99
C TRP A 5 -5.43 -8.69 6.38
N THR A 6 -5.80 -7.70 7.20
CA THR A 6 -5.37 -7.61 8.59
C THR A 6 -6.49 -7.04 9.47
N SER A 7 -6.29 -7.12 10.77
CA SER A 7 -7.12 -6.50 11.80
C SER A 7 -6.22 -6.04 12.95
N PRO A 8 -6.64 -5.08 13.77
CA PRO A 8 -5.79 -4.57 14.86
C PRO A 8 -5.32 -5.67 15.83
N GLU A 9 -6.05 -6.77 15.98
CA GLU A 9 -5.68 -7.94 16.81
C GLU A 9 -4.65 -8.86 16.15
N ARG A 10 -4.57 -8.84 14.81
CA ARG A 10 -3.66 -9.67 14.03
C ARG A 10 -2.33 -8.97 13.74
N VAL A 11 -2.29 -7.64 13.83
CA VAL A 11 -1.07 -6.86 13.61
C VAL A 11 -0.04 -7.18 14.69
N GLN A 12 1.10 -7.73 14.26
CA GLN A 12 2.27 -7.94 15.12
C GLN A 12 3.30 -6.84 14.82
N ALA A 13 2.99 -5.59 15.19
CA ALA A 13 3.88 -4.47 14.93
C ALA A 13 5.04 -4.42 15.96
N PRO A 14 6.20 -3.84 15.59
CA PRO A 14 7.24 -3.51 16.54
C PRO A 14 6.72 -2.60 17.68
N PRO A 15 7.37 -2.60 18.86
CA PRO A 15 7.02 -1.64 19.91
C PRO A 15 7.32 -0.20 19.46
N GLY A 16 6.55 0.76 19.96
CA GLY A 16 6.80 2.18 19.74
C GLY A 16 5.55 2.99 19.42
N ALA A 17 5.61 4.28 19.73
CA ALA A 17 4.46 5.19 19.63
C ALA A 17 3.87 5.28 18.22
N VAL A 18 4.71 5.18 17.18
CA VAL A 18 4.26 5.17 15.77
C VAL A 18 3.32 3.98 15.51
N TRP A 19 3.77 2.78 15.89
CA TRP A 19 3.03 1.54 15.68
C TRP A 19 1.76 1.46 16.54
N GLU A 20 1.84 1.89 17.81
CA GLU A 20 0.69 1.98 18.70
C GLU A 20 -0.39 2.92 18.15
N ARG A 21 0.01 4.11 17.66
CA ARG A 21 -0.90 5.05 17.00
C ARG A 21 -1.50 4.46 15.73
N ALA A 22 -0.70 3.79 14.91
CA ALA A 22 -1.17 3.17 13.67
C ALA A 22 -2.22 2.07 13.94
N VAL A 23 -1.96 1.18 14.90
CA VAL A 23 -2.91 0.14 15.33
C VAL A 23 -4.17 0.77 15.95
N ALA A 24 -4.05 1.88 16.69
CA ALA A 24 -5.21 2.58 17.24
C ALA A 24 -6.14 3.13 16.15
N VAL A 25 -5.61 3.54 14.99
CA VAL A 25 -6.45 3.93 13.84
C VAL A 25 -7.29 2.75 13.34
N LEU A 26 -6.71 1.54 13.26
CA LEU A 26 -7.43 0.34 12.82
C LEU A 26 -8.50 -0.16 13.79
N ARG A 27 -8.49 0.30 15.05
CA ARG A 27 -9.55 0.00 16.03
C ARG A 27 -10.82 0.84 15.84
N ARG A 28 -10.77 1.86 14.99
CA ARG A 28 -11.96 2.66 14.63
C ARG A 28 -12.84 1.88 13.67
N GLU A 29 -14.10 2.29 13.55
CA GLU A 29 -15.00 1.76 12.54
C GLU A 29 -14.42 2.00 11.13
N PRO A 30 -14.48 1.01 10.22
CA PRO A 30 -14.05 1.21 8.83
C PRO A 30 -14.78 2.41 8.20
N PRO A 31 -14.08 3.28 7.46
CA PRO A 31 -14.71 4.42 6.80
C PRO A 31 -15.82 4.00 5.84
N ALA A 32 -16.86 4.83 5.71
CA ALA A 32 -17.84 4.66 4.65
C ALA A 32 -17.16 4.80 3.27
N TYR A 33 -17.66 4.05 2.29
CA TYR A 33 -17.06 4.02 0.95
C TYR A 33 -18.10 3.83 -0.16
N GLU A 34 -17.77 4.34 -1.35
CA GLU A 34 -18.42 3.94 -2.60
C GLU A 34 -17.67 2.72 -3.16
N GLY A 35 -18.39 1.62 -3.38
CA GLY A 35 -17.79 0.39 -3.87
C GLY A 35 -17.50 0.44 -5.38
N CYS A 36 -16.34 -0.07 -5.78
CA CYS A 36 -16.01 -0.35 -7.17
C CYS A 36 -15.37 -1.73 -7.31
N PHE A 37 -15.15 -2.16 -8.55
CA PHE A 37 -14.38 -3.37 -8.84
C PHE A 37 -12.91 -3.11 -8.50
N LEU A 38 -12.32 -4.02 -7.71
CA LEU A 38 -10.94 -3.94 -7.23
C LEU A 38 -10.13 -5.09 -7.78
N HIS A 39 -8.86 -4.82 -8.09
CA HIS A 39 -7.88 -5.87 -8.38
C HIS A 39 -7.42 -6.57 -7.09
N ARG A 40 -7.33 -5.80 -5.99
CA ARG A 40 -6.77 -6.12 -4.67
C ARG A 40 -5.27 -6.39 -4.62
N ASP A 41 -4.72 -7.06 -5.62
CA ASP A 41 -3.27 -7.24 -5.77
C ASP A 41 -2.64 -6.22 -6.76
N TYR A 42 -3.11 -4.97 -6.71
CA TYR A 42 -2.66 -3.92 -7.64
C TYR A 42 -1.30 -3.35 -7.21
N HIS A 43 -0.22 -3.79 -7.86
CA HIS A 43 1.13 -3.27 -7.61
C HIS A 43 1.99 -3.34 -8.89
N PRO A 44 3.17 -2.68 -8.94
CA PRO A 44 3.97 -2.60 -10.17
C PRO A 44 4.39 -3.93 -10.81
N GLY A 45 4.37 -5.03 -10.05
CA GLY A 45 4.71 -6.36 -10.56
C GLY A 45 3.60 -6.99 -11.42
N ASN A 46 2.36 -6.54 -11.25
CA ASN A 46 1.18 -7.03 -11.98
C ASN A 46 0.78 -6.11 -13.14
N VAL A 47 1.61 -5.11 -13.47
CA VAL A 47 1.42 -4.21 -14.62
C VAL A 47 2.44 -4.56 -15.70
N LEU A 48 1.95 -5.02 -16.85
CA LEU A 48 2.79 -5.33 -17.99
C LEU A 48 3.02 -4.07 -18.82
N PHE A 49 4.27 -3.88 -19.23
CA PHE A 49 4.69 -2.80 -20.10
C PHE A 49 5.11 -3.35 -21.47
N THR A 50 4.81 -2.59 -22.51
CA THR A 50 5.20 -2.86 -23.90
C THR A 50 5.96 -1.67 -24.47
N GLY A 51 6.82 -1.95 -25.45
CA GLY A 51 7.72 -0.96 -26.04
C GLY A 51 9.06 -0.86 -25.29
N ASP A 52 10.07 -0.38 -26.00
CA ASP A 52 11.44 -0.21 -25.50
C ASP A 52 11.71 1.27 -25.20
N GLY A 53 12.59 1.56 -24.24
CA GLY A 53 13.10 2.92 -23.98
C GLY A 53 12.36 3.69 -22.88
N ALA A 54 12.40 5.03 -22.95
CA ALA A 54 12.01 5.92 -21.86
C ALA A 54 10.50 6.13 -21.68
N GLU A 55 9.67 5.64 -22.61
CA GLU A 55 8.21 5.80 -22.58
C GLU A 55 7.50 4.45 -22.77
N PRO A 56 7.61 3.53 -21.80
CA PRO A 56 6.90 2.26 -21.85
C PRO A 56 5.38 2.50 -21.82
N ARG A 57 4.63 1.74 -22.62
CA ARG A 57 3.16 1.76 -22.62
C ARG A 57 2.61 0.61 -21.80
N ILE A 58 1.52 0.85 -21.07
CA ILE A 58 0.82 -0.23 -20.35
C ILE A 58 0.20 -1.18 -21.39
N GLY A 59 0.63 -2.45 -21.37
CA GLY A 59 0.12 -3.52 -22.21
C GLY A 59 -1.00 -4.32 -21.54
N GLY A 60 -1.05 -4.34 -20.21
CA GLY A 60 -2.12 -5.02 -19.47
C GLY A 60 -1.88 -5.04 -17.97
N VAL A 61 -2.91 -5.44 -17.25
CA VAL A 61 -2.86 -5.77 -15.81
C VAL A 61 -3.24 -7.24 -15.67
N VAL A 62 -2.47 -7.99 -14.87
CA VAL A 62 -2.57 -9.44 -14.73
C VAL A 62 -2.77 -9.84 -13.27
N ASP A 63 -3.06 -11.11 -13.03
CA ASP A 63 -3.26 -11.69 -11.68
C ASP A 63 -4.52 -11.19 -10.94
N TRP A 64 -5.67 -11.35 -11.58
CA TRP A 64 -6.97 -10.90 -11.09
C TRP A 64 -7.62 -11.86 -10.06
N VAL A 65 -6.85 -12.76 -9.43
CA VAL A 65 -7.40 -13.81 -8.54
C VAL A 65 -7.98 -13.25 -7.25
N GLU A 66 -7.43 -12.13 -6.75
CA GLU A 66 -7.87 -11.46 -5.52
C GLU A 66 -9.03 -10.46 -5.72
N THR A 67 -9.64 -10.46 -6.92
CA THR A 67 -10.66 -9.46 -7.26
C THR A 67 -11.83 -9.41 -6.30
N SER A 68 -12.26 -8.19 -5.97
CA SER A 68 -13.39 -7.98 -5.07
C SER A 68 -14.13 -6.67 -5.34
N TRP A 69 -15.13 -6.37 -4.51
CA TRP A 69 -15.91 -5.13 -4.57
C TRP A 69 -15.73 -4.34 -3.27
N GLY A 70 -15.21 -3.12 -3.34
CA GLY A 70 -14.85 -2.32 -2.17
C GLY A 70 -14.34 -0.92 -2.51
N PRO A 71 -13.76 -0.19 -1.55
CA PRO A 71 -13.20 1.14 -1.78
C PRO A 71 -12.00 1.10 -2.71
N ALA A 72 -11.94 2.03 -3.68
CA ALA A 72 -10.77 2.24 -4.55
C ALA A 72 -9.47 2.48 -3.74
N ASP A 73 -9.59 3.03 -2.52
CA ASP A 73 -8.49 3.20 -1.59
C ASP A 73 -7.70 1.91 -1.34
N LEU A 74 -8.30 0.71 -1.42
CA LEU A 74 -7.57 -0.54 -1.18
C LEU A 74 -6.56 -0.88 -2.29
N ASP A 75 -6.90 -0.66 -3.56
CA ASP A 75 -5.94 -0.87 -4.66
C ASP A 75 -4.83 0.19 -4.60
N VAL A 76 -5.19 1.44 -4.31
CA VAL A 76 -4.21 2.50 -4.12
C VAL A 76 -3.34 2.20 -2.88
N ALA A 77 -3.93 1.69 -1.80
CA ALA A 77 -3.26 1.26 -0.57
C ALA A 77 -2.14 0.29 -0.91
N HIS A 78 -2.50 -0.80 -1.55
CA HIS A 78 -1.57 -1.85 -1.91
C HIS A 78 -0.43 -1.37 -2.81
N CYS A 79 -0.75 -0.67 -3.91
CA CYS A 79 0.26 -0.21 -4.86
C CYS A 79 1.27 0.74 -4.23
N SER A 80 0.79 1.64 -3.38
CA SER A 80 1.63 2.62 -2.70
C SER A 80 2.51 2.00 -1.60
N THR A 81 2.03 0.98 -0.87
CA THR A 81 2.89 0.24 0.07
C THR A 81 3.98 -0.49 -0.69
N ALA A 82 3.65 -1.13 -1.82
CA ALA A 82 4.65 -1.75 -2.69
C ALA A 82 5.67 -0.72 -3.21
N LEU A 83 5.24 0.45 -3.65
CA LEU A 83 6.13 1.54 -4.08
C LEU A 83 7.00 2.08 -2.93
N ALA A 84 6.44 2.22 -1.73
CA ALA A 84 7.19 2.65 -0.55
C ALA A 84 8.34 1.68 -0.23
N LEU A 85 8.05 0.39 -0.27
CA LEU A 85 9.03 -0.67 0.02
C LEU A 85 10.05 -0.83 -1.11
N LEU A 86 9.62 -0.76 -2.37
CA LEU A 86 10.47 -0.98 -3.54
C LEU A 86 11.39 0.22 -3.84
N HIS A 87 10.87 1.45 -3.74
CA HIS A 87 11.56 2.66 -4.18
C HIS A 87 11.85 3.67 -3.07
N GLY A 88 11.08 3.68 -1.98
CA GLY A 88 11.25 4.60 -0.85
C GLY A 88 9.93 5.22 -0.41
N PRO A 89 9.79 5.61 0.88
CA PRO A 89 8.52 6.04 1.48
C PRO A 89 7.84 7.19 0.73
N GLU A 90 8.60 8.12 0.16
CA GLU A 90 8.11 9.24 -0.64
C GLU A 90 7.30 8.81 -1.87
N HIS A 91 7.66 7.67 -2.48
CA HIS A 91 6.94 7.14 -3.64
C HIS A 91 5.55 6.62 -3.24
N GLY A 92 5.44 5.95 -2.09
CA GLY A 92 4.15 5.52 -1.54
C GLY A 92 3.28 6.70 -1.10
N LEU A 93 3.86 7.67 -0.40
CA LEU A 93 3.15 8.89 0.06
C LEU A 93 2.66 9.74 -1.13
N GLY A 94 3.42 9.78 -2.22
CA GLY A 94 3.11 10.57 -3.41
C GLY A 94 2.11 9.92 -4.37
N PHE A 95 1.89 8.61 -4.29
CA PHE A 95 1.14 7.89 -5.32
C PHE A 95 -0.33 8.32 -5.42
N ARG A 96 -1.02 8.55 -4.29
CA ARG A 96 -2.41 9.07 -4.30
C ARG A 96 -2.57 10.27 -5.23
N ALA A 97 -1.69 11.27 -5.08
CA ALA A 97 -1.80 12.51 -5.84
C ALA A 97 -1.64 12.27 -7.35
N ARG A 98 -0.76 11.33 -7.74
CA ARG A 98 -0.58 10.94 -9.15
C ARG A 98 -1.78 10.16 -9.67
N TYR A 99 -2.31 9.25 -8.87
CA TYR A 99 -3.51 8.48 -9.20
C TYR A 99 -4.69 9.40 -9.50
N GLU A 100 -5.01 10.33 -8.59
CA GLU A 100 -6.12 11.28 -8.78
C GLU A 100 -5.84 12.25 -9.95
N ALA A 101 -4.61 12.79 -10.08
CA ALA A 101 -4.26 13.72 -11.16
C ALA A 101 -4.34 13.10 -12.56
N LEU A 102 -4.19 11.78 -12.68
CA LEU A 102 -4.25 11.04 -13.93
C LEU A 102 -5.62 10.39 -14.19
N GLY A 103 -6.66 10.85 -13.50
CA GLY A 103 -8.05 10.43 -13.73
C GLY A 103 -8.49 9.20 -12.91
N GLY A 104 -7.73 8.85 -11.87
CA GLY A 104 -8.17 7.88 -10.86
C GLY A 104 -9.43 8.33 -10.14
N ARG A 105 -10.14 7.38 -9.53
CA ARG A 105 -11.35 7.66 -8.75
C ARG A 105 -11.02 8.55 -7.53
N PRO A 106 -11.92 9.43 -7.10
CA PRO A 106 -11.74 10.13 -5.83
C PRO A 106 -11.56 9.13 -4.68
N LEU A 107 -10.57 9.38 -3.83
CA LEU A 107 -10.30 8.56 -2.66
C LEU A 107 -10.89 9.18 -1.40
N ALA A 108 -10.94 8.40 -0.31
CA ALA A 108 -11.25 8.97 0.99
C ALA A 108 -10.26 10.08 1.37
N ASP A 109 -10.67 10.97 2.27
CA ASP A 109 -9.86 12.06 2.78
C ASP A 109 -9.48 11.88 4.26
N GLY A 110 -8.40 12.57 4.65
CA GLY A 110 -7.96 12.68 6.04
C GLY A 110 -7.94 11.33 6.78
N PRO A 111 -8.65 11.19 7.92
CA PRO A 111 -8.68 9.95 8.69
C PRO A 111 -9.20 8.72 7.94
N GLY A 112 -10.11 8.91 6.97
CA GLY A 112 -10.65 7.81 6.18
C GLY A 112 -9.60 7.23 5.24
N HIS A 113 -8.85 8.11 4.56
CA HIS A 113 -7.71 7.70 3.76
C HIS A 113 -6.68 6.96 4.63
N LEU A 114 -6.30 7.57 5.76
CA LEU A 114 -5.31 7.02 6.68
C LEU A 114 -5.65 5.59 7.10
N TYR A 115 -6.91 5.32 7.42
CA TYR A 115 -7.37 3.99 7.79
C TYR A 115 -7.04 2.95 6.70
N TRP A 116 -7.42 3.19 5.44
CA TRP A 116 -7.16 2.24 4.35
C TRP A 116 -5.67 2.07 4.07
N ARG A 117 -4.90 3.16 4.13
CA ARG A 117 -3.44 3.13 3.96
C ARG A 117 -2.77 2.27 5.02
N LEU A 118 -3.17 2.41 6.28
CA LEU A 118 -2.61 1.66 7.40
C LEU A 118 -3.10 0.22 7.42
N LEU A 119 -4.33 -0.06 6.98
CA LEU A 119 -4.86 -1.41 6.91
C LEU A 119 -4.01 -2.29 5.99
N ASP A 120 -3.58 -1.74 4.84
CA ASP A 120 -2.67 -2.45 3.95
C ASP A 120 -1.23 -2.47 4.51
N ALA A 121 -0.68 -1.33 4.92
CA ALA A 121 0.73 -1.27 5.38
C ALA A 121 1.02 -2.19 6.58
N LEU A 122 0.10 -2.24 7.56
CA LEU A 122 0.27 -3.05 8.76
C LEU A 122 0.07 -4.55 8.52
N HIS A 123 -0.48 -4.97 7.37
CA HIS A 123 -0.52 -6.38 6.98
C HIS A 123 0.89 -6.98 6.85
N TYR A 124 1.89 -6.14 6.52
CA TYR A 124 3.29 -6.57 6.37
C TYR A 124 4.07 -6.61 7.68
N CYS A 125 3.47 -6.26 8.83
CA CYS A 125 4.12 -6.40 10.13
C CYS A 125 4.10 -7.87 10.62
N PRO A 126 5.19 -8.38 11.22
CA PRO A 126 6.46 -7.70 11.53
C PRO A 126 7.50 -7.81 10.40
N ASP A 127 7.16 -8.48 9.29
CA ASP A 127 8.14 -8.92 8.29
C ASP A 127 7.76 -8.47 6.87
N ALA A 128 8.13 -7.23 6.56
CA ALA A 128 7.98 -6.67 5.22
C ALA A 128 8.87 -7.35 4.17
N ALA A 129 9.88 -8.13 4.60
CA ALA A 129 10.77 -8.83 3.68
C ALA A 129 10.06 -9.91 2.87
N LYS A 130 8.91 -10.40 3.34
CA LYS A 130 8.08 -11.37 2.62
C LYS A 130 7.60 -10.87 1.26
N LEU A 131 7.32 -9.57 1.14
CA LEU A 131 6.88 -8.98 -0.12
C LEU A 131 8.03 -8.85 -1.13
N ALA A 132 9.28 -8.76 -0.66
CA ALA A 132 10.43 -8.44 -1.50
C ALA A 132 11.12 -9.65 -2.13
N GLY A 133 10.67 -10.88 -1.86
CA GLY A 133 11.26 -12.11 -2.41
C GLY A 133 11.44 -12.04 -3.94
N PRO A 134 10.34 -11.85 -4.71
CA PRO A 134 10.41 -11.73 -6.17
C PRO A 134 11.28 -10.55 -6.64
N TRP A 135 11.28 -9.42 -5.93
CA TRP A 135 12.09 -8.25 -6.31
C TRP A 135 13.59 -8.52 -6.16
N ARG A 136 14.00 -9.23 -5.11
CA ARG A 136 15.40 -9.62 -4.90
C ARG A 136 15.86 -10.61 -5.97
N GLU A 137 15.02 -11.56 -6.35
CA GLU A 137 15.28 -12.50 -7.46
C GLU A 137 15.48 -11.77 -8.80
N LEU A 138 14.79 -10.64 -8.98
CA LEU A 138 14.93 -9.74 -10.14
C LEU A 138 16.08 -8.72 -10.00
N GLY A 139 16.98 -8.91 -9.02
CA GLY A 139 18.22 -8.14 -8.90
C GLY A 139 18.19 -7.00 -7.87
N ARG A 140 17.08 -6.78 -7.15
CA ARG A 140 17.00 -5.79 -6.06
C ARG A 140 17.54 -6.33 -4.74
N ALA A 141 18.79 -6.81 -4.76
CA ALA A 141 19.47 -7.34 -3.58
C ALA A 141 19.69 -6.29 -2.46
N ASP A 142 19.58 -4.99 -2.80
CA ASP A 142 19.64 -3.86 -1.88
C ASP A 142 18.47 -3.83 -0.88
N LEU A 143 17.34 -4.45 -1.22
CA LEU A 143 16.13 -4.49 -0.38
C LEU A 143 16.28 -5.49 0.77
N THR A 144 17.24 -5.29 1.67
CA THR A 144 17.44 -6.15 2.85
C THR A 144 16.24 -6.07 3.82
N ALA A 145 16.13 -7.01 4.76
CA ALA A 145 15.07 -6.97 5.77
C ALA A 145 15.09 -5.66 6.58
N GLN A 146 16.29 -5.16 6.92
CA GLN A 146 16.45 -3.88 7.62
C GLN A 146 15.96 -2.71 6.76
N VAL A 147 16.36 -2.63 5.49
CA VAL A 147 15.94 -1.54 4.59
C VAL A 147 14.42 -1.50 4.43
N LEU A 148 13.77 -2.67 4.35
CA LEU A 148 12.32 -2.75 4.22
C LEU A 148 11.60 -2.39 5.53
N ALA A 149 12.14 -2.80 6.68
CA ALA A 149 11.62 -2.39 7.98
C ALA A 149 11.70 -0.86 8.16
N ASP A 150 12.86 -0.26 7.85
CA ASP A 150 13.08 1.19 7.93
C ASP A 150 12.15 1.96 7.00
N ARG A 151 11.96 1.47 5.76
CA ARG A 151 11.04 2.07 4.79
C ARG A 151 9.58 1.95 5.22
N LEU A 152 9.18 0.80 5.79
CA LEU A 152 7.82 0.63 6.29
C LEU A 152 7.54 1.60 7.46
N GLU A 153 8.47 1.70 8.42
CA GLU A 153 8.34 2.63 9.55
C GLU A 153 8.26 4.09 9.09
N ALA A 154 9.16 4.50 8.19
CA ALA A 154 9.17 5.86 7.65
C ALA A 154 7.88 6.16 6.88
N TYR A 155 7.38 5.20 6.11
CA TYR A 155 6.14 5.32 5.36
C TYR A 155 4.92 5.43 6.30
N VAL A 156 4.82 4.58 7.32
CA VAL A 156 3.75 4.64 8.33
C VAL A 156 3.80 5.95 9.12
N THR A 157 5.00 6.43 9.47
CA THR A 157 5.20 7.72 10.13
C THR A 157 4.68 8.86 9.26
N GLY A 158 5.08 8.91 7.99
CA GLY A 158 4.63 9.94 7.05
C GLY A 158 3.11 9.92 6.80
N LEU A 159 2.48 8.74 6.82
CA LEU A 159 1.02 8.63 6.78
C LEU A 159 0.36 9.28 8.00
N LEU A 160 0.85 8.96 9.19
CA LEU A 160 0.33 9.51 10.45
C LEU A 160 0.51 11.04 10.51
N GLU A 161 1.66 11.56 10.06
CA GLU A 161 1.92 12.99 10.01
C GLU A 161 1.01 13.72 9.02
N ARG A 162 0.78 13.14 7.84
CA ARG A 162 -0.01 13.79 6.78
C ARG A 162 -1.51 13.75 7.04
N TYR A 163 -2.01 12.71 7.70
CA TYR A 163 -3.45 12.44 7.76
C TYR A 163 -4.00 12.15 9.17
N GLY A 164 -3.13 12.01 10.17
CA GLY A 164 -3.48 11.54 11.52
C GLY A 164 -3.65 12.63 12.56
N GLY A 165 -4.20 13.79 12.16
CA GLY A 165 -4.44 14.95 13.03
C GLY A 165 -5.17 14.62 14.33
#